data_AF-A0A6L8VLA2-F1
#
_entry.id   AF-A0A6L8VLA2-F1
#
_cell.length_a   1.000
_cell.length_b   1.000
_cell.length_c   1.000
_cell.angle_alpha   90.00
_cell.angle_beta   90.00
_cell.angle_gamma   90.00
#
_symmetry.space_group_name_H-M   'P 1'
#
loop_
_entity.id
_entity.type
_entity.pdbx_description
1 polymer ?
#
loop_
_entity_poly.entity_id
_entity_poly.type
_entity_poly.pdbx_seq_one_letter_code
_entity_poly.pdbx_strand_id
1 'polypeptide(L)'
;MKRVLPLGLALALAGCVEPAMMTGASYPAIAPEQVRMSFASMPDCPGAAEIGLIPQVGSNKYAQDRALNAIRAQAASKGANLVLMTTRPTSMLGDMLIDAVMYRCP
;
A
#
# COMPACT_ATOMS: atom_id res chain seq x y z
N MET A 1 -14.60 36.63 38.44
CA MET A 1 -14.75 35.16 38.34
C MET A 1 -14.13 34.71 37.01
N LYS A 2 -13.01 33.99 37.06
CA LYS A 2 -12.21 33.53 35.91
C LYS A 2 -13.00 32.47 35.14
N ARG A 3 -13.27 32.70 33.85
CA ARG A 3 -13.84 31.68 32.96
C ARG A 3 -12.70 30.88 32.33
N VAL A 4 -12.72 29.59 32.60
CA VAL A 4 -11.74 28.58 32.23
C VAL A 4 -11.89 28.26 30.75
N LEU A 5 -10.78 28.28 30.02
CA LEU A 5 -10.66 27.91 28.61
C LEU A 5 -10.84 26.39 28.47
N PRO A 6 -11.75 25.85 27.64
CA PRO A 6 -11.69 24.44 27.30
C PRO A 6 -10.71 24.27 26.15
N LEU A 7 -9.52 23.78 26.50
CA LEU A 7 -8.51 23.23 25.60
C LEU A 7 -9.14 22.00 24.91
N GLY A 8 -9.82 22.23 23.78
CA GLY A 8 -10.48 21.20 22.98
C GLY A 8 -9.46 20.40 22.16
N LEU A 9 -8.85 19.41 22.82
CA LEU A 9 -8.50 18.09 22.30
C LEU A 9 -8.31 17.99 20.77
N ALA A 10 -7.09 18.25 20.30
CA ALA A 10 -6.65 17.81 18.98
C ALA A 10 -6.49 16.28 19.02
N LEU A 11 -7.52 15.55 18.58
CA LEU A 11 -7.42 14.13 18.25
C LEU A 11 -6.54 14.00 17.01
N ALA A 12 -5.22 13.93 17.23
CA ALA A 12 -4.30 13.48 16.20
C ALA A 12 -4.59 11.99 15.96
N LEU A 13 -5.39 11.71 14.93
CA LEU A 13 -5.45 10.41 14.29
C LEU A 13 -4.07 10.16 13.68
N ALA A 14 -3.14 9.66 14.50
CA ALA A 14 -1.93 9.02 14.03
C ALA A 14 -2.37 7.72 13.32
N GLY A 15 -2.82 7.85 12.08
CA GLY A 15 -2.95 6.72 11.18
C GLY A 15 -1.57 6.10 11.06
N CYS A 16 -1.44 4.81 11.40
CA CYS A 16 -0.28 4.02 11.01
C CYS A 16 -0.21 4.03 9.48
N VAL A 17 0.56 4.97 8.93
CA VAL A 17 0.93 4.95 7.51
C VAL A 17 2.04 3.91 7.42
N GLU A 18 1.71 2.70 6.98
CA GLU A 18 2.73 1.72 6.62
C GLU A 18 3.65 2.33 5.53
N PRO A 19 4.96 2.07 5.60
CA PRO A 19 5.93 2.80 4.79
C PRO A 19 5.91 2.33 3.33
N ALA A 20 5.23 3.07 2.44
CA ALA A 20 5.40 2.93 1.00
C ALA A 20 6.59 3.80 0.53
N MET A 21 7.55 3.20 -0.17
CA MET A 21 8.69 3.90 -0.78
C MET A 21 8.34 4.29 -2.20
N MET A 22 8.50 5.57 -2.56
CA MET A 22 8.29 6.05 -3.94
C MET A 22 9.62 5.98 -4.71
N THR A 23 9.62 5.38 -5.89
CA THR A 23 10.80 5.23 -6.76
C THR A 23 10.65 5.98 -8.09
N GLY A 24 9.46 6.49 -8.41
CA GLY A 24 9.18 7.17 -9.68
C GLY A 24 8.29 8.41 -9.58
N ALA A 25 7.63 8.73 -10.68
CA ALA A 25 6.78 9.92 -10.81
C ALA A 25 5.55 9.86 -9.90
N SER A 26 5.10 11.04 -9.43
CA SER A 26 3.86 11.15 -8.66
C SER A 26 2.66 11.23 -9.60
N TYR A 27 1.67 10.37 -9.38
CA TYR A 27 0.41 10.34 -10.13
C TYR A 27 -0.76 10.76 -9.24
N PRO A 28 -1.86 11.30 -9.81
CA PRO A 28 -3.05 11.58 -9.03
C PRO A 28 -3.63 10.28 -8.47
N ALA A 29 -4.16 10.36 -7.25
CA ALA A 29 -4.81 9.23 -6.61
C ALA A 29 -5.99 8.72 -7.45
N ILE A 30 -6.18 7.41 -7.45
CA ILE A 30 -7.27 6.73 -8.15
C ILE A 30 -8.13 5.95 -7.15
N ALA A 31 -9.25 5.39 -7.60
CA ALA A 31 -10.08 4.53 -6.74
C ALA A 31 -9.38 3.17 -6.52
N PRO A 32 -9.39 2.58 -5.31
CA PRO A 32 -8.76 1.30 -5.03
C PRO A 32 -9.19 0.17 -5.99
N GLU A 33 -10.45 0.18 -6.42
CA GLU A 33 -11.02 -0.82 -7.34
C GLU A 33 -10.39 -0.78 -8.74
N GLN A 34 -9.74 0.34 -9.09
CA GLN A 34 -9.04 0.52 -10.36
C GLN A 34 -7.61 -0.05 -10.33
N VAL A 35 -7.13 -0.51 -9.17
CA VAL A 35 -5.81 -1.11 -9.02
C VAL A 35 -5.87 -2.62 -9.29
N ARG A 36 -5.22 -3.05 -10.37
CA ARG A 36 -5.03 -4.46 -10.70
C ARG A 36 -3.89 -5.02 -9.85
N MET A 37 -4.09 -6.16 -9.23
CA MET A 37 -3.05 -6.88 -8.48
C MET A 37 -2.70 -8.17 -9.21
N SER A 38 -1.41 -8.47 -9.34
CA SER A 38 -0.91 -9.64 -10.06
C SER A 38 0.31 -10.23 -9.34
N PHE A 39 0.51 -11.53 -9.50
CA PHE A 39 1.73 -12.24 -9.08
C PHE A 39 2.70 -12.47 -10.25
N ALA A 40 2.48 -11.79 -11.39
CA ALA A 40 3.38 -11.84 -12.53
C ALA A 40 4.74 -11.21 -12.20
N SER A 41 5.79 -11.71 -12.83
CA SER A 41 7.16 -11.21 -12.65
C SER A 41 7.43 -9.87 -13.35
N MET A 42 6.56 -9.48 -14.29
CA MET A 42 6.69 -8.27 -15.11
C MET A 42 5.31 -7.65 -15.40
N PRO A 43 5.23 -6.33 -15.63
CA PRO A 43 3.98 -5.66 -15.95
C PRO A 43 3.48 -6.05 -17.35
N ASP A 44 2.16 -6.18 -17.50
CA ASP A 44 1.50 -6.62 -18.74
C ASP A 44 1.17 -5.48 -19.71
N CYS A 45 1.58 -4.25 -19.38
CA CYS A 45 1.27 -3.05 -20.14
C CYS A 45 2.56 -2.42 -20.74
N PRO A 46 2.53 -2.00 -22.01
CA PRO A 46 3.65 -1.30 -22.62
C PRO A 46 3.83 0.09 -21.98
N GLY A 47 5.07 0.46 -21.66
CA GLY A 47 5.38 1.75 -21.05
C GLY A 47 5.05 1.86 -19.55
N ALA A 48 4.95 0.73 -18.84
CA ALA A 48 4.77 0.72 -17.40
C ALA A 48 5.86 1.54 -16.68
N ALA A 49 5.45 2.51 -15.87
CA ALA A 49 6.34 3.28 -15.02
C ALA A 49 6.27 2.76 -13.59
N GLU A 50 7.39 2.36 -13.01
CA GLU A 50 7.45 2.04 -11.59
C GLU A 50 7.22 3.31 -10.76
N ILE A 51 6.30 3.25 -9.80
CA ILE A 51 5.97 4.38 -8.91
C ILE A 51 6.61 4.18 -7.55
N GLY A 52 6.72 2.94 -7.09
CA GLY A 52 7.24 2.65 -5.76
C GLY A 52 7.09 1.21 -5.33
N LEU A 53 7.50 0.95 -4.10
CA LEU A 53 7.45 -0.33 -3.43
C LEU A 53 6.67 -0.19 -2.12
N ILE A 54 5.81 -1.16 -1.83
CA ILE A 54 5.21 -1.40 -0.52
C ILE A 54 5.90 -2.65 0.05
N PRO A 55 6.86 -2.49 0.98
CA PRO A 55 7.60 -3.60 1.56
C PRO A 55 6.76 -4.39 2.57
N GLN A 56 6.95 -5.71 2.58
CA GLN A 56 6.76 -6.58 3.73
C GLN A 56 5.44 -6.42 4.50
N VAL A 57 4.31 -6.58 3.81
CA VAL A 57 3.02 -6.67 4.50
C VAL A 57 2.89 -8.08 5.09
N GLY A 58 2.90 -8.16 6.42
CA GLY A 58 2.79 -9.40 7.17
C GLY A 58 1.48 -10.13 6.89
N SER A 59 1.55 -11.27 6.21
CA SER A 59 0.41 -12.14 5.93
C SER A 59 0.55 -13.40 6.79
N ASN A 60 -0.03 -13.38 7.99
CA ASN A 60 -0.56 -14.64 8.50
C ASN A 60 -1.75 -15.04 7.59
N LYS A 61 -2.01 -16.34 7.39
CA LYS A 61 -3.08 -16.83 6.48
C LYS A 61 -4.45 -16.17 6.73
N TYR A 62 -4.70 -15.74 7.97
CA TYR A 62 -5.95 -15.11 8.41
C TYR A 62 -6.04 -13.58 8.12
N ALA A 63 -4.97 -12.95 7.66
CA ALA A 63 -4.91 -11.50 7.41
C ALA A 63 -4.59 -11.13 5.95
N GLN A 64 -4.50 -12.08 5.03
CA GLN A 64 -4.20 -11.82 3.61
C GLN A 64 -5.14 -10.80 2.98
N ASP A 65 -6.46 -10.94 3.15
CA ASP A 65 -7.42 -10.01 2.53
C ASP A 65 -7.24 -8.57 3.03
N ARG A 66 -6.90 -8.40 4.32
CA ARG A 66 -6.58 -7.08 4.88
C ARG A 66 -5.28 -6.54 4.31
N ALA A 67 -4.24 -7.37 4.22
CA ALA A 67 -2.96 -6.97 3.62
C ALA A 67 -3.13 -6.56 2.15
N LEU A 68 -3.86 -7.34 1.36
CA LEU A 68 -4.15 -7.04 -0.04
C LEU A 68 -4.96 -5.75 -0.20
N ASN A 69 -5.97 -5.53 0.65
CA ASN A 69 -6.75 -4.29 0.62
C ASN A 69 -5.91 -3.08 1.05
N ALA A 70 -5.00 -3.23 2.01
CA ALA A 70 -4.07 -2.18 2.41
C ALA A 70 -3.09 -1.84 1.27
N ILE A 71 -2.49 -2.84 0.63
CA ILE A 71 -1.63 -2.68 -0.55
C ILE A 71 -2.38 -1.94 -1.66
N ARG A 72 -3.61 -2.37 -1.94
CA ARG A 72 -4.47 -1.75 -2.96
C ARG A 72 -4.76 -0.28 -2.64
N ALA A 73 -5.14 0.03 -1.40
CA ALA A 73 -5.43 1.40 -0.98
C ALA A 73 -4.18 2.29 -1.05
N GLN A 74 -3.02 1.78 -0.63
CA GLN A 74 -1.76 2.50 -0.72
C GLN A 74 -1.38 2.78 -2.18
N ALA A 75 -1.42 1.75 -3.04
CA ALA A 75 -1.16 1.89 -4.47
C ALA A 75 -2.08 2.92 -5.14
N ALA A 76 -3.38 2.84 -4.84
CA ALA A 76 -4.38 3.78 -5.34
C ALA A 76 -4.10 5.22 -4.90
N SER A 77 -3.72 5.43 -3.64
CA SER A 77 -3.36 6.75 -3.10
C SER A 77 -2.15 7.39 -3.80
N LYS A 78 -1.30 6.56 -4.44
CA LYS A 78 -0.13 7.00 -5.22
C LYS A 78 -0.40 7.03 -6.74
N GLY A 79 -1.63 6.72 -7.15
CA GLY A 79 -2.03 6.69 -8.55
C GLY A 79 -1.54 5.48 -9.32
N ALA A 80 -1.06 4.42 -8.66
CA ALA A 80 -0.73 3.17 -9.33
C ALA A 80 -2.02 2.45 -9.74
N ASN A 81 -2.06 1.89 -10.96
CA ASN A 81 -3.16 1.07 -11.46
C ASN A 81 -2.77 -0.41 -11.64
N LEU A 82 -1.51 -0.74 -11.39
CA LEU A 82 -1.01 -2.12 -11.38
C LEU A 82 -0.07 -2.32 -10.18
N VAL A 83 -0.21 -3.46 -9.51
CA VAL A 83 0.68 -3.91 -8.43
C VAL A 83 1.15 -5.33 -8.73
N LEU A 84 2.47 -5.52 -8.74
CA LEU A 84 3.10 -6.84 -8.85
C LEU A 84 3.54 -7.29 -7.48
N MET A 85 3.06 -8.46 -7.05
CA MET A 85 3.28 -8.99 -5.71
C MET A 85 4.23 -10.18 -5.76
N THR A 86 5.14 -10.24 -4.80
CA THR A 86 6.05 -11.36 -4.60
C THR A 86 5.89 -11.85 -3.16
N THR A 87 5.54 -13.13 -2.99
CA THR A 87 5.47 -13.77 -1.68
C THR A 87 6.82 -14.34 -1.30
N ARG A 88 7.31 -14.02 -0.10
CA ARG A 88 8.49 -14.67 0.48
C ARG A 88 8.10 -15.48 1.71
N PRO A 89 8.53 -16.74 1.82
CA PRO A 89 8.37 -17.49 3.06
C PRO A 89 9.22 -16.84 4.15
N THR A 90 8.66 -16.63 5.33
CA THR A 90 9.46 -16.27 6.51
C THR A 90 9.92 -17.52 7.23
N SER A 91 10.99 -17.39 8.02
CA SER A 91 11.57 -18.49 8.80
C SER A 91 10.70 -18.96 9.98
N MET A 92 9.54 -18.33 10.23
CA MET A 92 8.62 -18.71 11.30
C MET A 92 7.31 -19.27 10.72
N LEU A 93 7.07 -20.56 10.99
CA LEU A 93 5.81 -21.33 10.91
C LEU A 93 4.62 -20.62 10.20
N GLY A 94 4.60 -20.63 8.86
CA GLY A 94 3.41 -20.32 8.06
C GLY A 94 3.13 -18.83 7.81
N ASP A 95 3.99 -17.92 8.26
CA ASP A 95 3.89 -16.50 7.93
C ASP A 95 4.58 -16.22 6.58
N MET A 96 3.87 -15.53 5.70
CA MET A 96 4.38 -15.08 4.41
C MET A 96 4.47 -13.56 4.40
N LEU A 97 5.58 -13.02 3.89
CA LEU A 97 5.70 -11.60 3.58
C LEU A 97 5.29 -11.38 2.14
N ILE A 98 4.50 -10.33 1.91
CA ILE A 98 4.18 -9.86 0.57
C ILE A 98 4.97 -8.58 0.34
N ASP A 99 5.88 -8.63 -0.62
CA ASP A 99 6.43 -7.42 -1.22
C ASP A 99 5.58 -7.05 -2.41
N ALA A 100 5.30 -5.76 -2.58
CA ALA A 100 4.47 -5.28 -3.68
C ALA A 100 5.17 -4.11 -4.40
N VAL A 101 5.35 -4.23 -5.70
CA VAL A 101 5.87 -3.17 -6.57
C VAL A 101 4.70 -2.53 -7.30
N MET A 102 4.61 -1.20 -7.23
CA MET A 102 3.53 -0.40 -7.79
C MET A 102 3.93 0.18 -9.14
N TYR A 103 3.06 0.07 -10.13
CA TYR A 103 3.25 0.57 -11.48
C TYR A 103 2.09 1.46 -11.94
N ARG A 104 2.41 2.40 -12.81
CA ARG A 104 1.46 3.13 -13.65
C ARG A 104 1.58 2.61 -15.08
N CYS A 105 0.51 2.01 -15.56
CA CYS A 105 0.27 1.83 -16.99
C CYS A 105 -0.32 3.12 -17.58
N PRO A 106 0.10 3.52 -18.79
CA PRO A 106 -0.48 4.65 -19.52
C PRO A 106 -1.96 4.44 -19.86
#